data_AF-O16749-F1
#
_entry.id   AF-O16749-F1
#
_cell.length_a   1.000
_cell.length_b   1.000
_cell.length_c   1.000
_cell.angle_alpha   90.00
_cell.angle_beta   90.00
_cell.angle_gamma   90.00
#
_symmetry.space_group_name_H-M   'P 1'
#
loop_
_entity.id
_entity.type
_entity.pdbx_description
1 polymer ?
#
loop_
_entity_poly.entity_id
_entity_poly.type
_entity_poly.pdbx_seq_one_letter_code
_entity_poly.pdbx_strand_id
1 'polypeptide(L)'
;MTRRVTRSMGGSIASATIDTSTPTTRLTTRKRTAQQQTPVDSSSSSSDASDESFVACPVEAKRRKKKLTNSRKSTSELPEKKKTDKVNLQRPDIKKALFEHFEKNPKPESESLQKISAQLGLTQQQVTGWFNRRNGTYLISGPHNSVSKADRKLSHMTKKLGERIMEKFESDDLPSVELKEQWAQELRTTVQKVHVLLYKTRAEVMKSYLNGERADLPRKMKAILEAEYDKSDGVDDVHIRECKDQCELSYSLIEEYFQMRRKAEQKAQENSVAQEVAHREVAQQEVVQQDQDGPGSHQEVAQDQEIAEQSAVVAKTSIVVQEVAEQGSEQELDHPLLVENLETICHRDNIRLFTDFHQKRKHPSHADFQNLSRQTGRSVELIRHWFSLKNESQEPEKTTSVSRISPIPVEDAKQQVMELLKTDSNPSVYLKRQWAEQFNISMCMISNWKAELENPAIARVMAERKRTSNLDYASRILEQKFANRANLLPSDLVDLEKTIGWTLDEISEWFETREKLQERRESSEAGRDFSSRSIKQEIITIE
;
A
#
# COMPACT_ATOMS: atom_id res chain seq x y z
N MET A 1 -26.38 41.55 40.17
CA MET A 1 -27.74 42.15 40.07
C MET A 1 -28.47 41.48 38.91
N THR A 2 -29.65 40.88 39.17
CA THR A 2 -30.81 40.62 38.24
C THR A 2 -30.52 40.35 36.74
N ARG A 3 -31.01 39.32 36.05
CA ARG A 3 -32.23 38.49 36.15
C ARG A 3 -32.11 37.30 35.17
N ARG A 4 -32.82 36.24 35.54
CA ARG A 4 -33.13 34.96 34.87
C ARG A 4 -34.21 35.13 33.79
N VAL A 5 -34.18 34.38 32.68
CA VAL A 5 -35.39 33.85 32.00
C VAL A 5 -35.11 32.47 31.38
N THR A 6 -35.97 31.53 31.73
CA THR A 6 -36.10 30.13 31.31
C THR A 6 -37.32 29.96 30.38
N ARG A 7 -37.27 29.01 29.44
CA ARG A 7 -38.42 28.25 28.87
C ARG A 7 -37.81 27.07 28.10
N SER A 8 -37.99 25.78 28.41
CA SER A 8 -39.16 24.94 28.76
C SER A 8 -40.17 24.75 27.63
N MET A 9 -40.24 23.49 27.16
CA MET A 9 -41.35 22.65 26.63
C MET A 9 -40.66 21.55 25.77
N GLY A 10 -40.70 20.25 26.01
CA GLY A 10 -41.77 19.40 26.53
C GLY A 10 -42.57 18.84 25.34
N GLY A 11 -42.38 17.57 24.97
CA GLY A 11 -43.23 16.92 23.96
C GLY A 11 -42.64 15.62 23.41
N SER A 12 -43.40 14.54 23.50
CA SER A 12 -43.02 13.15 23.30
C SER A 12 -43.82 12.54 22.14
N ILE A 13 -43.40 11.33 21.73
CA ILE A 13 -44.09 10.25 21.00
C ILE A 13 -44.53 10.42 19.53
N ALA A 14 -44.07 9.45 18.73
CA ALA A 14 -44.82 8.57 17.79
C ALA A 14 -44.34 8.59 16.32
N SER A 15 -43.85 7.43 15.89
CA SER A 15 -43.55 7.03 14.53
C SER A 15 -44.81 6.97 13.64
N ALA A 16 -44.67 7.36 12.37
CA ALA A 16 -45.46 6.83 11.27
C ALA A 16 -44.67 6.95 9.95
N THR A 17 -44.69 5.85 9.22
CA THR A 17 -44.01 5.51 7.97
C THR A 17 -44.83 5.91 6.74
N ILE A 18 -44.18 5.78 5.55
CA ILE A 18 -44.79 5.56 4.21
C ILE A 18 -45.41 6.81 3.55
N ASP A 19 -45.27 7.14 2.27
CA ASP A 19 -44.51 6.58 1.15
C ASP A 19 -44.40 7.60 0.00
N THR A 20 -43.37 7.36 -0.82
CA THR A 20 -43.23 7.53 -2.30
C THR A 20 -44.12 8.46 -3.13
N SER A 21 -43.51 9.10 -4.14
CA SER A 21 -43.67 8.84 -5.60
C SER A 21 -43.30 10.08 -6.45
N THR A 22 -42.19 10.03 -7.22
CA THR A 22 -42.08 9.91 -8.72
C THR A 22 -42.77 11.02 -9.53
N PRO A 23 -42.25 11.49 -10.70
CA PRO A 23 -41.84 10.65 -11.86
C PRO A 23 -40.68 11.20 -12.76
N THR A 24 -40.09 10.35 -13.63
CA THR A 24 -39.12 10.79 -14.67
C THR A 24 -39.48 10.31 -16.08
N THR A 25 -39.29 11.28 -16.98
CA THR A 25 -39.66 11.38 -18.39
C THR A 25 -38.53 10.90 -19.35
N ARG A 26 -38.92 10.07 -20.34
CA ARG A 26 -38.69 10.16 -21.81
C ARG A 26 -37.45 10.91 -22.39
N LEU A 27 -36.61 10.12 -23.09
CA LEU A 27 -36.01 10.29 -24.45
C LEU A 27 -35.74 11.70 -25.04
N THR A 28 -34.48 11.97 -25.43
CA THR A 28 -34.02 12.54 -26.74
C THR A 28 -32.49 12.77 -26.73
N THR A 29 -31.65 11.97 -27.41
CA THR A 29 -31.08 12.21 -28.77
C THR A 29 -30.80 13.68 -29.15
N ARG A 30 -29.57 14.03 -29.57
CA ARG A 30 -29.11 14.11 -30.99
C ARG A 30 -28.03 15.18 -31.24
N LYS A 31 -27.07 14.80 -32.12
CA LYS A 31 -26.43 15.60 -33.20
C LYS A 31 -25.30 16.60 -32.85
N ARG A 32 -24.10 16.31 -33.38
CA ARG A 32 -23.50 17.09 -34.50
C ARG A 32 -22.24 16.42 -35.07
N THR A 33 -22.33 15.92 -36.30
CA THR A 33 -21.22 15.79 -37.25
C THR A 33 -21.81 15.79 -38.66
N ALA A 34 -21.44 16.80 -39.46
CA ALA A 34 -21.68 16.92 -40.90
C ALA A 34 -20.70 18.01 -41.39
N GLN A 35 -19.68 17.67 -42.19
CA GLN A 35 -19.51 17.97 -43.63
C GLN A 35 -17.97 18.03 -43.80
N GLN A 36 -17.25 17.45 -44.75
CA GLN A 36 -17.35 17.37 -46.21
C GLN A 36 -16.42 16.21 -46.67
N GLN A 37 -16.91 15.25 -47.47
CA GLN A 37 -16.71 15.13 -48.93
C GLN A 37 -15.32 14.60 -49.39
N THR A 38 -15.29 13.27 -49.63
CA THR A 38 -14.92 12.52 -50.86
C THR A 38 -14.63 13.30 -52.16
N PRO A 39 -14.24 12.67 -53.32
CA PRO A 39 -13.71 11.30 -53.62
C PRO A 39 -12.62 11.27 -54.75
N VAL A 40 -12.27 10.04 -55.22
CA VAL A 40 -11.83 9.63 -56.60
C VAL A 40 -10.51 10.21 -57.16
N ASP A 41 -9.65 9.57 -57.98
CA ASP A 41 -9.54 8.32 -58.78
C ASP A 41 -8.01 7.97 -58.79
N SER A 42 -7.49 6.77 -59.09
CA SER A 42 -7.18 6.22 -60.44
C SER A 42 -6.08 5.14 -60.27
N SER A 43 -6.37 3.86 -60.53
CA SER A 43 -5.87 3.07 -61.70
C SER A 43 -4.33 2.98 -61.87
N SER A 44 -3.77 1.77 -61.74
CA SER A 44 -3.15 0.98 -62.84
C SER A 44 -1.64 1.28 -62.97
N SER A 45 -0.70 0.42 -63.36
CA SER A 45 -0.67 -0.85 -64.09
C SER A 45 0.74 -1.46 -63.94
N SER A 46 0.79 -2.80 -64.05
CA SER A 46 1.74 -3.62 -64.83
C SER A 46 3.26 -3.43 -64.65
N SER A 47 3.96 -4.54 -64.35
CA SER A 47 4.85 -5.29 -65.28
C SER A 47 6.31 -4.90 -65.05
N ASP A 48 7.31 -5.77 -65.08
CA ASP A 48 7.44 -7.20 -65.31
C ASP A 48 8.88 -7.57 -64.90
N ALA A 49 9.13 -8.88 -64.86
CA ALA A 49 10.43 -9.51 -65.08
C ALA A 49 11.54 -9.29 -64.01
N SER A 50 11.87 -10.35 -63.25
CA SER A 50 12.99 -11.28 -63.54
C SER A 50 14.31 -10.67 -63.06
N ASP A 51 15.25 -11.36 -62.43
CA ASP A 51 15.59 -12.76 -62.55
C ASP A 51 16.60 -13.10 -61.44
N GLU A 52 16.68 -14.39 -61.13
CA GLU A 52 17.89 -15.15 -60.78
C GLU A 52 19.06 -14.47 -60.02
N SER A 53 19.53 -14.99 -58.89
CA SER A 53 20.24 -16.29 -58.77
C SER A 53 20.98 -16.22 -57.41
N PHE A 54 20.83 -17.19 -56.50
CA PHE A 54 21.59 -18.45 -56.42
C PHE A 54 22.75 -18.40 -55.40
N VAL A 55 22.99 -19.57 -54.78
CA VAL A 55 24.14 -19.97 -53.92
C VAL A 55 24.07 -19.53 -52.44
N ALA A 56 23.58 -20.32 -51.48
CA ALA A 56 23.95 -21.67 -51.04
C ALA A 56 25.20 -21.76 -50.12
N CYS A 57 24.96 -22.44 -48.99
CA CYS A 57 25.78 -23.52 -48.42
C CYS A 57 26.54 -23.32 -47.09
N PRO A 58 26.68 -24.44 -46.32
CA PRO A 58 26.71 -24.50 -44.86
C PRO A 58 28.03 -25.10 -44.31
N VAL A 59 28.30 -25.04 -43.01
CA VAL A 59 29.31 -25.94 -42.39
C VAL A 59 28.95 -26.34 -40.95
N GLU A 60 28.94 -27.65 -40.76
CA GLU A 60 28.89 -28.43 -39.51
C GLU A 60 30.14 -28.27 -38.63
N ALA A 61 30.01 -28.43 -37.30
CA ALA A 61 30.99 -29.16 -36.48
C ALA A 61 30.38 -29.50 -35.10
N LYS A 62 29.85 -30.71 -34.88
CA LYS A 62 30.56 -31.87 -34.32
C LYS A 62 31.47 -31.54 -33.12
N ARG A 63 31.00 -31.82 -31.90
CA ARG A 63 31.89 -32.31 -30.85
C ARG A 63 31.28 -33.45 -30.04
N ARG A 64 32.05 -34.53 -30.07
CA ARG A 64 31.79 -35.92 -29.72
C ARG A 64 32.33 -36.22 -28.32
N LYS A 65 31.65 -37.15 -27.65
CA LYS A 65 32.19 -38.24 -26.80
C LYS A 65 32.92 -37.86 -25.51
N LYS A 66 32.44 -38.45 -24.40
CA LYS A 66 33.20 -39.49 -23.69
C LYS A 66 32.26 -40.45 -22.96
N LYS A 67 32.31 -41.71 -23.41
CA LYS A 67 31.75 -42.90 -22.78
C LYS A 67 32.60 -43.24 -21.55
N LEU A 68 31.96 -43.65 -20.46
CA LEU A 68 32.57 -44.54 -19.48
C LEU A 68 31.55 -45.63 -19.12
N THR A 69 32.01 -46.85 -19.36
CA THR A 69 31.37 -48.14 -19.24
C THR A 69 31.49 -48.68 -17.82
N ASN A 70 30.49 -49.43 -17.34
CA ASN A 70 30.63 -50.61 -16.47
C ASN A 70 29.23 -51.25 -16.36
N SER A 71 28.92 -52.33 -17.07
CA SER A 71 29.36 -53.73 -16.91
C SER A 71 28.64 -54.46 -15.77
N ARG A 72 27.74 -55.37 -16.21
CA ARG A 72 27.28 -56.63 -15.57
C ARG A 72 26.65 -56.50 -14.17
N LYS A 73 25.50 -57.11 -13.88
CA LYS A 73 25.17 -58.53 -14.08
C LYS A 73 23.69 -58.74 -13.74
N SER A 74 23.02 -59.61 -14.50
CA SER A 74 21.94 -60.58 -14.15
C SER A 74 21.15 -60.34 -12.85
N THR A 75 19.82 -60.45 -12.71
CA THR A 75 18.75 -61.15 -13.44
C THR A 75 17.45 -60.94 -12.62
N SER A 76 16.30 -61.16 -13.28
CA SER A 76 14.96 -61.43 -12.73
C SER A 76 14.10 -60.26 -12.16
N GLU A 77 13.15 -59.87 -13.01
CA GLU A 77 11.72 -59.62 -12.72
C GLU A 77 11.38 -58.57 -11.65
N LEU A 78 11.28 -57.30 -12.10
CA LEU A 78 10.60 -56.22 -11.39
C LEU A 78 9.53 -55.58 -12.30
N PRO A 79 8.34 -55.26 -11.76
CA PRO A 79 7.15 -54.95 -12.54
C PRO A 79 7.23 -53.58 -13.24
N GLU A 80 6.69 -53.55 -14.45
CA GLU A 80 6.61 -52.40 -15.34
C GLU A 80 6.01 -51.15 -14.67
N LYS A 81 6.75 -50.03 -14.75
CA LYS A 81 6.21 -48.69 -14.48
C LYS A 81 5.11 -48.39 -15.50
N LYS A 82 3.86 -48.65 -15.13
CA LYS A 82 2.67 -48.24 -15.89
C LYS A 82 2.74 -46.73 -16.12
N LYS A 83 2.90 -46.34 -17.39
CA LYS A 83 2.65 -44.98 -17.86
C LYS A 83 1.22 -44.65 -17.46
N THR A 84 1.06 -43.80 -16.45
CA THR A 84 -0.25 -43.36 -16.00
C THR A 84 -0.95 -42.67 -17.16
N ASP A 85 -2.11 -43.19 -17.52
CA ASP A 85 -2.93 -42.73 -18.63
C ASP A 85 -3.19 -41.22 -18.50
N LYS A 86 -2.43 -40.41 -19.24
CA LYS A 86 -2.69 -38.97 -19.46
C LYS A 86 -3.99 -38.73 -20.26
N VAL A 87 -4.88 -39.72 -20.39
CA VAL A 87 -5.71 -39.91 -21.59
C VAL A 87 -7.19 -39.50 -21.43
N ASN A 88 -7.67 -38.91 -20.32
CA ASN A 88 -9.12 -38.58 -20.23
C ASN A 88 -9.54 -37.14 -19.93
N LEU A 89 -8.65 -36.20 -19.57
CA LEU A 89 -9.08 -34.80 -19.34
C LEU A 89 -9.31 -33.99 -20.63
N GLN A 90 -8.93 -34.53 -21.80
CA GLN A 90 -9.06 -33.81 -23.08
C GLN A 90 -10.39 -34.05 -23.80
N ARG A 91 -11.26 -34.95 -23.30
CA ARG A 91 -12.54 -35.18 -23.97
C ARG A 91 -13.43 -33.91 -23.91
N PRO A 92 -13.99 -33.44 -25.03
CA PRO A 92 -14.73 -32.17 -25.09
C PRO A 92 -15.95 -32.11 -24.15
N ASP A 93 -16.65 -33.23 -23.99
CA ASP A 93 -17.79 -33.44 -23.10
C ASP A 93 -17.40 -33.31 -21.62
N ILE A 94 -16.34 -33.99 -21.18
CA ILE A 94 -15.81 -33.90 -19.81
C ILE A 94 -15.35 -32.47 -19.53
N LYS A 95 -14.64 -31.84 -20.47
CA LYS A 95 -14.19 -30.45 -20.35
C LYS A 95 -15.37 -29.49 -20.21
N LYS A 96 -16.41 -29.65 -21.03
CA LYS A 96 -17.65 -28.85 -20.96
C LYS A 96 -18.34 -29.01 -19.60
N ALA A 97 -18.51 -30.24 -19.12
CA ALA A 97 -19.14 -30.49 -17.82
C ALA A 97 -18.33 -29.93 -16.63
N LEU A 98 -16.99 -30.03 -16.67
CA LEU A 98 -16.12 -29.39 -15.67
C LEU A 98 -16.28 -27.86 -15.68
N PHE A 99 -16.42 -27.24 -16.85
CA PHE A 99 -16.70 -25.81 -16.97
C PHE A 99 -18.07 -25.43 -16.39
N GLU A 100 -19.12 -26.18 -16.69
CA GLU A 100 -20.45 -25.93 -16.13
C GLU A 100 -20.46 -26.03 -14.59
N HIS A 101 -19.74 -27.00 -14.01
CA HIS A 101 -19.57 -27.10 -12.55
C HIS A 101 -18.72 -25.96 -11.98
N PHE A 102 -17.67 -25.54 -12.70
CA PHE A 102 -16.80 -24.43 -12.30
C PHE A 102 -17.52 -23.09 -12.28
N GLU A 103 -18.39 -22.84 -13.26
CA GLU A 103 -19.21 -21.62 -13.31
C GLU A 103 -20.20 -21.55 -12.14
N LYS A 104 -20.69 -22.70 -11.66
CA LYS A 104 -21.58 -22.78 -10.49
C LYS A 104 -20.84 -22.61 -9.16
N ASN A 105 -19.73 -23.33 -8.98
CA ASN A 105 -18.91 -23.22 -7.78
C ASN A 105 -17.41 -23.42 -8.13
N PRO A 106 -16.62 -22.34 -8.20
CA PRO A 106 -15.20 -22.44 -8.55
C PRO A 106 -14.36 -23.11 -7.45
N LYS A 107 -14.87 -23.23 -6.22
CA LYS A 107 -14.20 -23.90 -5.08
C LYS A 107 -15.12 -24.97 -4.48
N PRO A 108 -15.38 -26.06 -5.22
CA PRO A 108 -16.27 -27.12 -4.77
C PRO A 108 -15.71 -27.81 -3.51
N GLU A 109 -16.59 -28.09 -2.55
CA GLU A 109 -16.24 -28.89 -1.36
C GLU A 109 -15.92 -30.35 -1.73
N SER A 110 -15.30 -31.07 -0.79
CA SER A 110 -14.86 -32.47 -1.00
C SER A 110 -15.99 -33.38 -1.50
N GLU A 111 -17.20 -33.24 -0.96
CA GLU A 111 -18.39 -34.00 -1.39
C GLU A 111 -18.80 -33.66 -2.83
N SER A 112 -18.72 -32.38 -3.21
CA SER A 112 -19.03 -31.93 -4.57
C SER A 112 -17.99 -32.43 -5.57
N LEU A 113 -16.71 -32.41 -5.20
CA LEU A 113 -15.62 -33.00 -6.00
C LEU A 113 -15.83 -34.51 -6.22
N GLN A 114 -16.29 -35.22 -5.19
CA GLN A 114 -16.60 -36.65 -5.29
C GLN A 114 -17.77 -36.90 -6.25
N LYS A 115 -18.86 -36.12 -6.14
CA LYS A 115 -20.01 -36.19 -7.07
C LYS A 115 -19.60 -35.92 -8.52
N ILE A 116 -18.79 -34.88 -8.77
CA ILE A 116 -18.27 -34.56 -10.10
C ILE A 116 -17.37 -35.68 -10.62
N SER A 117 -16.51 -36.23 -9.76
CA SER A 117 -15.61 -37.34 -10.13
C SER A 117 -16.38 -38.60 -10.55
N ALA A 118 -17.43 -38.95 -9.80
CA ALA A 118 -18.31 -40.07 -10.10
C ALA A 118 -19.11 -39.82 -11.40
N GLN A 119 -19.63 -38.60 -11.59
CA GLN A 119 -20.39 -38.24 -12.78
C GLN A 119 -19.56 -38.30 -14.07
N LEU A 120 -18.27 -37.94 -14.01
CA LEU A 120 -17.39 -37.81 -15.17
C LEU A 120 -16.50 -39.02 -15.42
N GLY A 121 -16.52 -40.03 -14.53
CA GLY A 121 -15.60 -41.17 -14.60
C GLY A 121 -14.12 -40.76 -14.44
N LEU A 122 -13.87 -39.68 -13.70
CA LEU A 122 -12.54 -39.17 -13.39
C LEU A 122 -12.19 -39.51 -11.94
N THR A 123 -10.90 -39.59 -11.61
CA THR A 123 -10.50 -39.69 -10.20
C THR A 123 -10.72 -38.36 -9.51
N GLN A 124 -11.03 -38.37 -8.20
CA GLN A 124 -11.18 -37.14 -7.42
C GLN A 124 -9.93 -36.24 -7.55
N GLN A 125 -8.71 -36.83 -7.57
CA GLN A 125 -7.46 -36.09 -7.80
C GLN A 125 -7.40 -35.38 -9.17
N GLN A 126 -7.93 -35.98 -10.23
CA GLN A 126 -7.99 -35.35 -11.56
C GLN A 126 -8.91 -34.13 -11.56
N VAL A 127 -10.09 -34.26 -10.94
CA VAL A 127 -11.07 -33.17 -10.79
C VAL A 127 -10.48 -32.06 -9.92
N THR A 128 -9.99 -32.38 -8.72
CA THR A 128 -9.32 -31.42 -7.82
C THR A 128 -8.15 -30.73 -8.52
N GLY A 129 -7.30 -31.48 -9.23
CA GLY A 129 -6.19 -30.92 -9.99
C GLY A 129 -6.65 -30.00 -11.13
N TRP A 130 -7.79 -30.27 -11.76
CA TRP A 130 -8.38 -29.40 -12.79
C TRP A 130 -8.92 -28.09 -12.17
N PHE A 131 -9.68 -28.17 -11.08
CA PHE A 131 -10.20 -26.99 -10.36
C PHE A 131 -9.05 -26.13 -9.80
N ASN A 132 -8.01 -26.74 -9.24
CA ASN A 132 -6.84 -26.02 -8.73
C ASN A 132 -6.05 -25.34 -9.85
N ARG A 133 -5.82 -26.01 -10.99
CA ARG A 133 -5.19 -25.36 -12.16
C ARG A 133 -6.06 -24.24 -12.71
N ARG A 134 -7.39 -24.39 -12.68
CA ARG A 134 -8.30 -23.35 -13.17
C ARG A 134 -8.35 -22.14 -12.23
N ASN A 135 -8.45 -22.35 -10.92
CA ASN A 135 -8.37 -21.29 -9.92
C ASN A 135 -7.01 -20.59 -9.92
N GLY A 136 -5.92 -21.36 -10.04
CA GLY A 136 -4.56 -20.81 -10.16
C GLY A 136 -4.39 -19.96 -11.44
N THR A 137 -5.01 -20.35 -12.55
CA THR A 137 -4.98 -19.54 -13.78
C THR A 137 -5.88 -18.31 -13.73
N TYR A 138 -6.89 -18.26 -12.87
CA TYR A 138 -7.70 -17.05 -12.63
C TYR A 138 -7.02 -16.06 -11.68
N LEU A 139 -6.11 -16.50 -10.80
CA LEU A 139 -5.43 -15.63 -9.82
C LEU A 139 -3.98 -15.30 -10.19
N ILE A 140 -3.34 -16.07 -11.08
CA ILE A 140 -1.91 -15.93 -11.44
C ILE A 140 -1.75 -15.79 -12.96
N SER A 141 -2.55 -14.94 -13.60
CA SER A 141 -2.19 -14.40 -14.91
C SER A 141 -1.15 -13.29 -14.75
N GLY A 142 0.02 -13.65 -14.23
CA GLY A 142 1.26 -12.88 -14.41
C GLY A 142 1.83 -13.15 -15.80
N PRO A 143 2.44 -12.16 -16.47
CA PRO A 143 2.97 -12.34 -17.81
C PRO A 143 4.22 -13.21 -17.69
N HIS A 144 4.35 -14.31 -18.42
CA HIS A 144 5.60 -14.75 -19.08
C HIS A 144 5.40 -16.12 -19.74
N ASN A 145 5.81 -16.16 -21.01
CA ASN A 145 6.16 -17.33 -21.84
C ASN A 145 5.03 -18.02 -22.63
N SER A 146 4.98 -17.64 -23.92
CA SER A 146 4.22 -18.23 -25.03
C SER A 146 2.69 -18.16 -24.91
N VAL A 147 2.17 -16.93 -24.93
CA VAL A 147 0.75 -16.64 -25.21
C VAL A 147 0.36 -17.37 -26.49
N SER A 148 -0.47 -18.42 -26.37
CA SER A 148 -0.95 -19.18 -27.52
C SER A 148 -1.68 -18.24 -28.49
N LYS A 149 -1.83 -18.61 -29.77
CA LYS A 149 -2.64 -17.81 -30.72
C LYS A 149 -4.07 -17.58 -30.18
N ALA A 150 -4.59 -18.51 -29.38
CA ALA A 150 -5.87 -18.37 -28.69
C ALA A 150 -5.80 -17.30 -27.58
N ASP A 151 -4.74 -17.28 -26.78
CA ASP A 151 -4.55 -16.28 -25.73
C ASP A 151 -4.29 -14.88 -26.30
N ARG A 152 -3.65 -14.76 -27.48
CA ARG A 152 -3.51 -13.46 -28.18
C ARG A 152 -4.87 -12.95 -28.65
N LYS A 153 -5.70 -13.82 -29.24
CA LYS A 153 -7.09 -13.47 -29.60
C LYS A 153 -7.90 -13.09 -28.37
N LEU A 154 -7.75 -13.82 -27.26
CA LEU A 154 -8.42 -13.52 -26.00
C LEU A 154 -7.96 -12.18 -25.41
N SER A 155 -6.65 -11.88 -25.45
CA SER A 155 -6.08 -10.61 -25.02
C SER A 155 -6.61 -9.44 -25.87
N HIS A 156 -6.62 -9.57 -27.20
CA HIS A 156 -7.16 -8.54 -28.08
C HIS A 156 -8.67 -8.31 -27.89
N MET A 157 -9.44 -9.40 -27.72
CA MET A 157 -10.88 -9.30 -27.43
C MET A 157 -11.13 -8.68 -26.05
N THR A 158 -10.27 -8.97 -25.08
CA THR A 158 -10.32 -8.36 -23.73
C THR A 158 -9.94 -6.89 -23.78
N LYS A 159 -8.99 -6.49 -24.65
CA LYS A 159 -8.64 -5.07 -24.87
C LYS A 159 -9.81 -4.29 -25.46
N LYS A 160 -10.42 -4.77 -26.54
CA LYS A 160 -11.61 -4.13 -27.15
C LYS A 160 -12.80 -4.04 -26.17
N LEU A 161 -13.00 -5.08 -25.37
CA LEU A 161 -14.03 -5.07 -24.34
C LEU A 161 -13.69 -4.08 -23.21
N GLY A 162 -12.42 -3.98 -22.83
CA GLY A 162 -11.93 -2.99 -21.86
C GLY A 162 -12.10 -1.55 -22.33
N GLU A 163 -11.82 -1.26 -23.60
CA GLU A 163 -12.05 0.06 -24.22
C GLU A 163 -13.53 0.45 -24.16
N ARG A 164 -14.45 -0.47 -24.51
CA ARG A 164 -15.90 -0.23 -24.40
C ARG A 164 -16.39 -0.09 -22.97
N ILE A 165 -15.79 -0.81 -22.02
CA ILE A 165 -16.11 -0.66 -20.60
C ILE A 165 -15.60 0.67 -20.08
N MET A 166 -14.43 1.17 -20.52
CA MET A 166 -13.97 2.51 -20.16
C MET A 166 -14.92 3.60 -20.66
N GLU A 167 -15.41 3.52 -21.90
CA GLU A 167 -16.40 4.47 -22.42
C GLU A 167 -17.69 4.50 -21.56
N LYS A 168 -18.15 3.33 -21.12
CA LYS A 168 -19.29 3.22 -20.21
C LYS A 168 -18.97 3.66 -18.78
N PHE A 169 -17.76 3.40 -18.31
CA PHE A 169 -17.25 3.80 -17.00
C PHE A 169 -17.16 5.31 -16.84
N GLU A 170 -16.87 6.05 -17.92
CA GLU A 170 -16.93 7.52 -17.93
C GLU A 170 -18.35 8.06 -17.74
N SER A 171 -19.36 7.28 -18.14
CA SER A 171 -20.78 7.64 -17.93
C SER A 171 -21.26 7.28 -16.52
N ASP A 172 -20.87 6.10 -16.03
CA ASP A 172 -21.17 5.64 -14.68
C ASP A 172 -20.03 4.76 -14.14
N ASP A 173 -19.27 5.29 -13.19
CA ASP A 173 -18.13 4.62 -12.56
C ASP A 173 -18.56 3.56 -11.53
N LEU A 174 -19.79 3.65 -11.04
CA LEU A 174 -20.39 2.73 -10.07
C LEU A 174 -21.78 2.30 -10.56
N PRO A 175 -21.84 1.52 -11.66
CA PRO A 175 -23.10 1.09 -12.23
C PRO A 175 -23.82 0.14 -11.27
N SER A 176 -25.14 0.29 -11.18
CA SER A 176 -26.01 -0.62 -10.42
C SER A 176 -25.97 -2.05 -10.99
N VAL A 177 -26.51 -3.02 -10.25
CA VAL A 177 -26.56 -4.42 -10.71
C VAL A 177 -27.32 -4.53 -12.04
N GLU A 178 -28.43 -3.80 -12.17
CA GLU A 178 -29.24 -3.77 -13.40
C GLU A 178 -28.47 -3.16 -14.57
N LEU A 179 -27.68 -2.11 -14.32
CA LEU A 179 -26.88 -1.48 -15.36
C LEU A 179 -25.70 -2.38 -15.79
N LYS A 180 -25.07 -3.10 -14.84
CA LYS A 180 -24.06 -4.14 -15.15
C LYS A 180 -24.66 -5.27 -15.99
N GLU A 181 -25.90 -5.67 -15.73
CA GLU A 181 -26.64 -6.65 -16.55
C GLU A 181 -26.93 -6.13 -17.96
N GLN A 182 -27.37 -4.88 -18.09
CA GLN A 182 -27.58 -4.24 -19.40
C GLN A 182 -26.27 -4.16 -20.20
N TRP A 183 -25.16 -3.79 -19.55
CA TRP A 183 -23.85 -3.76 -20.19
C TRP A 183 -23.39 -5.16 -20.59
N ALA A 184 -23.65 -6.17 -19.77
CA ALA A 184 -23.34 -7.56 -20.10
C ALA A 184 -24.09 -8.02 -21.36
N GLN A 185 -25.38 -7.66 -21.48
CA GLN A 185 -26.19 -7.94 -22.67
C GLN A 185 -25.66 -7.19 -23.90
N GLU A 186 -25.41 -5.89 -23.79
CA GLU A 186 -24.93 -5.04 -24.89
C GLU A 186 -23.55 -5.47 -25.40
N LEU A 187 -22.65 -5.79 -24.48
CA LEU A 187 -21.28 -6.20 -24.78
C LEU A 187 -21.16 -7.71 -25.09
N ARG A 188 -22.28 -8.45 -25.06
CA ARG A 188 -22.35 -9.91 -25.29
C ARG A 188 -21.36 -10.68 -24.42
N THR A 189 -21.36 -10.39 -23.12
CA THR A 189 -20.46 -10.96 -22.12
C THR A 189 -21.25 -11.36 -20.87
N THR A 190 -20.60 -11.99 -19.89
CA THR A 190 -21.22 -12.29 -18.59
C THR A 190 -21.11 -11.09 -17.65
N VAL A 191 -22.08 -10.95 -16.73
CA VAL A 191 -22.08 -9.93 -15.67
C VAL A 191 -20.80 -10.00 -14.84
N GLN A 192 -20.34 -11.21 -14.50
CA GLN A 192 -19.08 -11.43 -13.78
C GLN A 192 -17.88 -10.82 -14.53
N LYS A 193 -17.83 -10.95 -15.85
CA LYS A 193 -16.74 -10.39 -16.65
C LYS A 193 -16.82 -8.86 -16.73
N VAL A 194 -18.02 -8.29 -16.79
CA VAL A 194 -18.22 -6.83 -16.66
C VAL A 194 -17.73 -6.35 -15.30
N HIS A 195 -18.11 -7.02 -14.22
CA HIS A 195 -17.69 -6.68 -12.85
C HIS A 195 -16.17 -6.74 -12.66
N VAL A 196 -15.50 -7.80 -13.14
CA VAL A 196 -14.03 -7.91 -13.08
C VAL A 196 -13.35 -6.81 -13.88
N LEU A 197 -13.86 -6.47 -15.07
CA LEU A 197 -13.30 -5.39 -15.89
C LEU A 197 -13.53 -4.02 -15.25
N LEU A 198 -14.70 -3.76 -14.67
CA LEU A 198 -14.99 -2.57 -13.88
C LEU A 198 -14.04 -2.41 -12.69
N TYR A 199 -13.85 -3.48 -11.89
CA TYR A 199 -12.90 -3.49 -10.77
C TYR A 199 -11.48 -3.13 -11.24
N LYS A 200 -11.03 -3.74 -12.34
CA LYS A 200 -9.71 -3.47 -12.91
C LYS A 200 -9.60 -2.02 -13.42
N THR A 201 -10.61 -1.52 -14.12
CA THR A 201 -10.66 -0.13 -14.60
C THR A 201 -10.63 0.86 -13.43
N ARG A 202 -11.38 0.63 -12.35
CA ARG A 202 -11.32 1.48 -11.14
C ARG A 202 -9.94 1.49 -10.52
N ALA A 203 -9.32 0.32 -10.38
CA ALA A 203 -7.97 0.20 -9.83
C ALA A 203 -6.93 0.91 -10.71
N GLU A 204 -7.04 0.83 -12.03
CA GLU A 204 -6.16 1.55 -12.98
C GLU A 204 -6.38 3.07 -12.89
N VAL A 205 -7.63 3.54 -12.86
CA VAL A 205 -7.98 4.95 -12.72
C VAL A 205 -7.48 5.53 -11.39
N MET A 206 -7.63 4.78 -10.30
CA MET A 206 -7.15 5.17 -8.98
C MET A 206 -5.62 5.24 -8.95
N LYS A 207 -4.92 4.25 -9.52
CA LYS A 207 -3.46 4.28 -9.64
C LYS A 207 -2.97 5.48 -10.45
N SER A 208 -3.57 5.76 -11.61
CA SER A 208 -3.19 6.93 -12.42
C SER A 208 -3.46 8.24 -11.68
N TYR A 209 -4.51 8.32 -10.86
CA TYR A 209 -4.76 9.49 -10.01
C TYR A 209 -3.71 9.64 -8.90
N LEU A 210 -3.42 8.56 -8.16
CA LEU A 210 -2.40 8.56 -7.10
C LEU A 210 -0.99 8.85 -7.62
N ASN A 211 -0.68 8.44 -8.85
CA ASN A 211 0.57 8.73 -9.54
C ASN A 211 0.64 10.15 -10.14
N GLY A 212 -0.44 10.93 -10.08
CA GLY A 212 -0.53 12.25 -10.70
C GLY A 212 -0.65 12.24 -12.24
N GLU A 213 -0.82 11.07 -12.86
CA GLU A 213 -1.08 10.93 -14.31
C GLU A 213 -2.49 11.41 -14.69
N ARG A 214 -3.42 11.37 -13.73
CA ARG A 214 -4.81 11.80 -13.90
C ARG A 214 -5.14 12.89 -12.88
N ALA A 215 -5.68 14.01 -13.36
CA ALA A 215 -5.97 15.18 -12.52
C ALA A 215 -7.17 15.00 -11.57
N ASP A 216 -8.15 14.14 -11.91
CA ASP A 216 -9.35 13.96 -11.09
C ASP A 216 -9.91 12.54 -11.15
N LEU A 217 -10.58 12.14 -10.07
CA LEU A 217 -11.30 10.87 -9.97
C LEU A 217 -12.72 10.99 -10.55
N PRO A 218 -13.30 9.88 -11.04
CA PRO A 218 -14.72 9.82 -11.33
C PRO A 218 -15.59 10.29 -10.15
N ARG A 219 -16.65 11.05 -10.46
CA ARG A 219 -17.40 11.83 -9.47
C ARG A 219 -18.00 11.00 -8.34
N LYS A 220 -18.57 9.83 -8.62
CA LYS A 220 -19.20 9.01 -7.56
C LYS A 220 -18.15 8.34 -6.68
N MET A 221 -17.09 7.81 -7.29
CA MET A 221 -15.96 7.22 -6.58
C MET A 221 -15.29 8.24 -5.66
N LYS A 222 -15.04 9.47 -6.14
CA LYS A 222 -14.53 10.58 -5.33
C LYS A 222 -15.48 10.92 -4.19
N ALA A 223 -16.78 11.03 -4.46
CA ALA A 223 -17.77 11.37 -3.43
C ALA A 223 -17.82 10.33 -2.30
N ILE A 224 -17.73 9.03 -2.60
CA ILE A 224 -17.69 7.98 -1.58
C ILE A 224 -16.38 8.04 -0.78
N LEU A 225 -15.25 8.18 -1.47
CA LEU A 225 -13.94 8.26 -0.81
C LEU A 225 -13.86 9.48 0.12
N GLU A 226 -14.30 10.66 -0.31
CA GLU A 226 -14.33 11.86 0.55
C GLU A 226 -15.35 11.70 1.69
N ALA A 227 -16.55 11.15 1.43
CA ALA A 227 -17.54 10.95 2.49
C ALA A 227 -17.08 9.97 3.57
N GLU A 228 -16.29 8.95 3.22
CA GLU A 228 -15.69 8.04 4.20
C GLU A 228 -14.43 8.62 4.85
N TYR A 229 -13.66 9.44 4.12
CA TYR A 229 -12.53 10.18 4.67
C TYR A 229 -12.99 11.17 5.76
N ASP A 230 -14.06 11.92 5.50
CA ASP A 230 -14.64 12.91 6.42
C ASP A 230 -15.21 12.29 7.70
N LYS A 231 -15.60 11.01 7.67
CA LYS A 231 -16.03 10.26 8.87
C LYS A 231 -14.85 9.73 9.67
N SER A 232 -13.69 9.62 9.04
CA SER A 232 -12.52 9.00 9.63
C SER A 232 -11.77 10.05 10.45
N ASP A 233 -11.91 10.02 11.78
CA ASP A 233 -11.07 10.79 12.72
C ASP A 233 -9.59 10.29 12.74
N GLY A 234 -9.26 9.34 11.85
CA GLY A 234 -7.99 8.65 11.73
C GLY A 234 -8.11 7.48 10.73
N VAL A 235 -7.02 6.72 10.55
CA VAL A 235 -7.00 5.54 9.67
C VAL A 235 -7.68 4.36 10.35
N ASP A 236 -8.98 4.46 10.58
CA ASP A 236 -9.73 3.36 11.14
C ASP A 236 -10.07 2.35 10.04
N ASP A 237 -9.62 1.11 10.21
CA ASP A 237 -9.87 -0.05 9.32
C ASP A 237 -11.36 -0.22 8.93
N VAL A 238 -12.27 0.29 9.76
CA VAL A 238 -13.72 0.25 9.56
C VAL A 238 -14.13 1.08 8.33
N HIS A 239 -13.66 2.31 8.22
CA HIS A 239 -14.00 3.20 7.10
C HIS A 239 -13.43 2.69 5.77
N ILE A 240 -12.23 2.11 5.80
CA ILE A 240 -11.62 1.51 4.60
C ILE A 240 -12.42 0.28 4.14
N ARG A 241 -13.01 -0.48 5.07
CA ARG A 241 -13.88 -1.62 4.75
C ARG A 241 -15.17 -1.16 4.07
N GLU A 242 -15.83 -0.13 4.57
CA GLU A 242 -17.04 0.43 3.96
C GLU A 242 -16.75 1.00 2.57
N CYS A 243 -15.65 1.75 2.42
CA CYS A 243 -15.14 2.20 1.12
C CYS A 243 -14.94 1.04 0.13
N LYS A 244 -14.33 -0.06 0.58
CA LYS A 244 -14.05 -1.22 -0.29
C LYS A 244 -15.33 -1.81 -0.86
N ASP A 245 -16.36 -1.95 -0.05
CA ASP A 245 -17.62 -2.56 -0.48
C ASP A 245 -18.41 -1.62 -1.39
N GLN A 246 -18.36 -0.30 -1.15
CA GLN A 246 -19.04 0.71 -1.95
C GLN A 246 -18.34 1.01 -3.29
N CYS A 247 -17.02 1.19 -3.27
CA CYS A 247 -16.22 1.52 -4.47
C CYS A 247 -15.75 0.28 -5.24
N GLU A 248 -15.86 -0.92 -4.67
CA GLU A 248 -15.26 -2.15 -5.20
C GLU A 248 -13.76 -1.92 -5.53
N LEU A 249 -12.98 -1.40 -4.59
CA LEU A 249 -11.53 -1.13 -4.70
C LEU A 249 -10.72 -1.98 -3.72
N SER A 250 -9.41 -2.16 -3.94
CA SER A 250 -8.54 -2.82 -2.95
C SER A 250 -8.23 -1.91 -1.77
N TYR A 251 -8.15 -2.49 -0.55
CA TYR A 251 -7.77 -1.80 0.69
C TYR A 251 -6.56 -0.87 0.50
N SER A 252 -5.48 -1.36 -0.11
CA SER A 252 -4.24 -0.60 -0.29
C SER A 252 -4.42 0.69 -1.11
N LEU A 253 -5.30 0.68 -2.12
CA LEU A 253 -5.52 1.86 -2.96
C LEU A 253 -6.35 2.92 -2.23
N ILE A 254 -7.29 2.49 -1.38
CA ILE A 254 -8.09 3.38 -0.53
C ILE A 254 -7.18 3.99 0.55
N GLU A 255 -6.31 3.18 1.15
CA GLU A 255 -5.33 3.63 2.14
C GLU A 255 -4.34 4.64 1.54
N GLU A 256 -3.78 4.37 0.36
CA GLU A 256 -2.92 5.30 -0.38
C GLU A 256 -3.65 6.62 -0.68
N TYR A 257 -4.93 6.56 -1.03
CA TYR A 257 -5.77 7.75 -1.22
C TYR A 257 -5.92 8.57 0.07
N PHE A 258 -6.24 7.94 1.20
CA PHE A 258 -6.37 8.62 2.49
C PHE A 258 -5.04 9.19 3.00
N GLN A 259 -3.90 8.53 2.72
CA GLN A 259 -2.58 9.07 3.02
C GLN A 259 -2.27 10.31 2.17
N MET A 260 -2.56 10.25 0.86
CA MET A 260 -2.38 11.39 -0.04
C MET A 260 -3.26 12.58 0.39
N ARG A 261 -4.53 12.33 0.74
CA ARG A 261 -5.46 13.37 1.20
C ARG A 261 -4.99 14.04 2.49
N ARG A 262 -4.53 13.27 3.49
CA ARG A 262 -3.94 13.82 4.73
C ARG A 262 -2.74 14.71 4.47
N LYS A 263 -1.81 14.27 3.61
CA LYS A 263 -0.67 15.10 3.20
C LYS A 263 -1.09 16.40 2.52
N ALA A 264 -2.14 16.35 1.70
CA ALA A 264 -2.69 17.55 1.06
C ALA A 264 -3.32 18.50 2.09
N GLU A 265 -4.01 17.99 3.12
CA GLU A 265 -4.57 18.79 4.21
C GLU A 265 -3.51 19.38 5.12
N GLN A 266 -2.50 18.60 5.49
CA GLN A 266 -1.34 19.08 6.24
C GLN A 266 -0.66 20.23 5.49
N LYS A 267 -0.41 20.06 4.19
CA LYS A 267 0.16 21.12 3.35
C LYS A 267 -0.76 22.34 3.23
N ALA A 268 -2.08 22.14 3.20
CA ALA A 268 -3.03 23.25 3.19
C ALA A 268 -3.03 24.00 4.54
N GLN A 269 -2.90 23.29 5.66
CA GLN A 269 -2.76 23.86 7.00
C GLN A 269 -1.44 24.62 7.15
N GLU A 270 -0.33 24.04 6.69
CA GLU A 270 0.98 24.71 6.64
C GLU A 270 0.93 25.99 5.81
N ASN A 271 0.30 25.95 4.62
CA ASN A 271 0.10 27.14 3.79
C ASN A 271 -0.80 28.18 4.47
N SER A 272 -1.85 27.74 5.18
CA SER A 272 -2.73 28.63 5.96
C SER A 272 -1.98 29.31 7.10
N VAL A 273 -1.16 28.57 7.84
CA VAL A 273 -0.30 29.11 8.91
C VAL A 273 0.74 30.06 8.34
N ALA A 274 1.39 29.69 7.24
CA ALA A 274 2.36 30.56 6.55
C ALA A 274 1.71 31.87 6.08
N GLN A 275 0.48 31.81 5.56
CA GLN A 275 -0.28 32.99 5.17
C GLN A 275 -0.66 33.86 6.38
N GLU A 276 -1.07 33.26 7.50
CA GLU A 276 -1.36 33.98 8.74
C GLU A 276 -0.11 34.66 9.32
N VAL A 277 1.04 33.97 9.30
CA VAL A 277 2.34 34.52 9.70
C VAL A 277 2.72 35.70 8.81
N ALA A 278 2.60 35.56 7.48
CA ALA A 278 2.87 36.65 6.55
C ALA A 278 1.95 37.86 6.78
N HIS A 279 0.66 37.65 7.07
CA HIS A 279 -0.26 38.75 7.41
C HIS A 279 0.11 39.42 8.75
N ARG A 280 0.57 38.67 9.75
CA ARG A 280 1.04 39.22 11.03
C ARG A 280 2.33 40.03 10.85
N GLU A 281 3.26 39.55 10.03
CA GLU A 281 4.50 40.29 9.71
C GLU A 281 4.21 41.63 9.01
N VAL A 282 3.27 41.65 8.05
CA VAL A 282 2.84 42.90 7.39
C VAL A 282 2.16 43.84 8.39
N ALA A 283 1.28 43.34 9.25
CA ALA A 283 0.63 44.15 10.28
C ALA A 283 1.64 44.74 11.29
N GLN A 284 2.66 43.97 11.68
CA GLN A 284 3.75 44.47 12.54
C GLN A 284 4.57 45.56 11.84
N GLN A 285 4.83 45.42 10.53
CA GLN A 285 5.51 46.47 9.75
C GLN A 285 4.69 47.76 9.64
N GLU A 286 3.35 47.66 9.51
CA GLU A 286 2.47 48.83 9.48
C GLU A 286 2.44 49.57 10.82
N VAL A 287 2.43 48.86 11.96
CA VAL A 287 2.50 49.48 13.30
C VAL A 287 3.85 50.20 13.50
N VAL A 288 4.96 49.57 13.11
CA VAL A 288 6.30 50.19 13.20
C VAL A 288 6.43 51.43 12.30
N GLN A 289 5.68 51.51 11.20
CA GLN A 289 5.66 52.70 10.34
C GLN A 289 4.80 53.84 10.91
N GLN A 290 3.75 53.55 11.69
CA GLN A 290 2.90 54.58 12.30
C GLN A 290 3.58 55.26 13.51
N ASP A 291 4.44 54.55 14.24
CA ASP A 291 5.07 55.09 15.46
C ASP A 291 6.31 55.98 15.21
N GLN A 292 6.77 56.12 13.95
CA GLN A 292 7.89 57.03 13.66
C GLN A 292 7.57 58.52 13.86
N ASP A 293 6.28 58.89 14.01
CA ASP A 293 5.85 60.27 14.22
C ASP A 293 5.52 60.63 15.69
N GLY A 294 5.75 59.72 16.65
CA GLY A 294 5.37 59.90 18.06
C GLY A 294 6.51 59.68 19.06
N PRO A 295 6.99 60.70 19.78
CA PRO A 295 7.92 60.51 20.89
C PRO A 295 7.16 60.00 22.13
N GLY A 296 7.01 58.68 22.27
CA GLY A 296 6.32 58.10 23.43
C GLY A 296 6.54 56.60 23.64
N SER A 297 7.26 56.26 24.71
CA SER A 297 7.33 54.94 25.39
C SER A 297 7.84 53.69 24.63
N HIS A 298 9.16 53.53 24.56
CA HIS A 298 9.87 52.32 24.08
C HIS A 298 9.70 51.05 24.95
N GLN A 299 9.06 51.12 26.11
CA GLN A 299 9.08 50.00 27.07
C GLN A 299 7.97 48.95 26.83
N GLU A 300 6.84 49.36 26.24
CA GLU A 300 5.71 48.45 25.99
C GLU A 300 5.96 47.55 24.76
N VAL A 301 6.58 48.10 23.71
CA VAL A 301 6.94 47.37 22.48
C VAL A 301 7.90 46.20 22.74
N ALA A 302 8.84 46.36 23.68
CA ALA A 302 9.78 45.29 24.02
C ALA A 302 9.10 44.08 24.68
N GLN A 303 8.06 44.32 25.48
CA GLN A 303 7.33 43.26 26.16
C GLN A 303 6.43 42.47 25.19
N ASP A 304 5.80 43.15 24.25
CA ASP A 304 5.00 42.50 23.21
C ASP A 304 5.86 41.67 22.25
N GLN A 305 7.06 42.15 21.93
CA GLN A 305 8.02 41.39 21.13
C GLN A 305 8.47 40.10 21.83
N GLU A 306 8.75 40.16 23.13
CA GLU A 306 9.13 38.96 23.92
C GLU A 306 7.98 37.94 23.98
N ILE A 307 6.73 38.39 24.13
CA ILE A 307 5.54 37.52 24.11
C ILE A 307 5.37 36.85 22.74
N ALA A 308 5.58 37.59 21.65
CA ALA A 308 5.49 37.05 20.30
C ALA A 308 6.58 35.99 20.04
N GLU A 309 7.80 36.22 20.48
CA GLU A 309 8.91 35.26 20.37
C GLU A 309 8.63 33.99 21.18
N GLN A 310 8.14 34.11 22.42
CA GLN A 310 7.76 32.96 23.24
C GLN A 310 6.61 32.15 22.60
N SER A 311 5.63 32.81 22.00
CA SER A 311 4.53 32.13 21.29
C SER A 311 5.01 31.37 20.06
N ALA A 312 5.96 31.93 19.29
CA ALA A 312 6.56 31.27 18.14
C ALA A 312 7.37 30.02 18.53
N VAL A 313 8.06 30.04 19.66
CA VAL A 313 8.77 28.87 20.20
C VAL A 313 7.79 27.75 20.56
N VAL A 314 6.68 28.07 21.24
CA VAL A 314 5.65 27.07 21.60
C VAL A 314 5.06 26.39 20.35
N ALA A 315 4.76 27.16 19.30
CA ALA A 315 4.24 26.61 18.05
C ALA A 315 5.24 25.65 17.38
N LYS A 316 6.53 26.00 17.34
CA LYS A 316 7.60 25.15 16.80
C LYS A 316 7.76 23.86 17.61
N THR A 317 7.77 23.94 18.93
CA THR A 317 7.90 22.75 19.79
C THR A 317 6.71 21.81 19.65
N SER A 318 5.49 22.34 19.47
CA SER A 318 4.30 21.53 19.21
C SER A 318 4.42 20.72 17.92
N ILE A 319 4.99 21.30 16.86
CA ILE A 319 5.22 20.62 15.58
C ILE A 319 6.26 19.50 15.76
N VAL A 320 7.39 19.79 16.42
CA VAL A 320 8.45 18.79 16.67
C VAL A 320 7.93 17.62 17.51
N VAL A 321 7.14 17.88 18.55
CA VAL A 321 6.54 16.80 19.37
C VAL A 321 5.61 15.92 18.55
N GLN A 322 4.82 16.52 17.64
CA GLN A 322 3.93 15.78 16.75
C GLN A 322 4.71 14.94 15.73
N GLU A 323 5.78 15.49 15.13
CA GLU A 323 6.67 14.74 14.23
C GLU A 323 7.37 13.58 14.94
N VAL A 324 7.85 13.79 16.17
CA VAL A 324 8.49 12.71 16.98
C VAL A 324 7.47 11.64 17.36
N ALA A 325 6.23 12.02 17.70
CA ALA A 325 5.16 11.06 17.99
C ALA A 325 4.80 10.21 16.76
N GLU A 326 4.82 10.78 15.56
CA GLU A 326 4.58 10.06 14.30
C GLU A 326 5.73 9.12 13.91
N GLN A 327 6.95 9.38 14.38
CA GLN A 327 8.12 8.55 14.08
C GLN A 327 8.26 7.29 14.95
N GLY A 328 7.42 7.12 15.98
CA GLY A 328 7.20 5.83 16.66
C GLY A 328 8.42 5.23 17.39
N SER A 329 9.44 6.03 17.71
CA SER A 329 10.64 5.59 18.45
C SER A 329 10.44 5.76 19.98
N GLU A 330 10.12 4.68 20.69
CA GLU A 330 9.99 4.66 22.16
C GLU A 330 11.30 4.95 22.94
N GLN A 331 12.41 5.25 22.26
CA GLN A 331 13.74 5.42 22.87
C GLN A 331 14.24 6.87 22.99
N GLU A 332 13.43 7.89 22.69
CA GLU A 332 13.87 9.29 22.63
C GLU A 332 13.39 10.22 23.76
N LEU A 333 12.98 9.67 24.91
CA LEU A 333 12.60 10.48 26.08
C LEU A 333 13.77 11.28 26.70
N ASP A 334 15.01 11.00 26.30
CA ASP A 334 16.23 11.75 26.68
C ASP A 334 16.69 12.74 25.59
N HIS A 335 15.85 13.06 24.59
CA HIS A 335 16.25 13.96 23.51
C HIS A 335 16.69 15.33 24.07
N PRO A 336 17.94 15.79 23.82
CA PRO A 336 18.48 17.03 24.38
C PRO A 336 17.58 18.24 24.14
N LEU A 337 16.93 18.32 22.96
CA LEU A 337 15.97 19.39 22.66
C LEU A 337 14.69 19.35 23.52
N LEU A 338 14.21 18.18 23.96
CA LEU A 338 13.06 18.11 24.87
C LEU A 338 13.43 18.60 26.27
N VAL A 339 14.62 18.23 26.75
CA VAL A 339 15.16 18.69 28.05
C VAL A 339 15.46 20.19 28.01
N GLU A 340 16.15 20.64 26.96
CA GLU A 340 16.49 22.04 26.75
C GLU A 340 15.22 22.89 26.58
N ASN A 341 14.21 22.41 25.84
CA ASN A 341 12.93 23.12 25.73
C ASN A 341 12.15 23.15 27.05
N LEU A 342 12.18 22.09 27.87
CA LEU A 342 11.57 22.11 29.22
C LEU A 342 12.26 23.11 30.17
N GLU A 343 13.59 23.21 30.09
CA GLU A 343 14.36 24.23 30.82
C GLU A 343 14.12 25.65 30.28
N THR A 344 13.88 25.78 28.97
CA THR A 344 13.53 27.06 28.33
C THR A 344 12.11 27.50 28.70
N ILE A 345 11.17 26.55 28.82
CA ILE A 345 9.79 26.77 29.24
C ILE A 345 9.73 27.15 30.73
N CYS A 346 10.61 26.59 31.56
CA CYS A 346 10.62 26.78 33.01
C CYS A 346 11.95 27.36 33.49
N HIS A 347 12.01 28.67 33.73
CA HIS A 347 13.14 29.29 34.44
C HIS A 347 13.51 28.44 35.67
N ARG A 348 14.81 28.21 35.90
CA ARG A 348 15.32 27.29 36.94
C ARG A 348 14.68 27.50 38.32
N ASP A 349 14.32 28.74 38.63
CA ASP A 349 13.68 29.16 39.88
C ASP A 349 12.22 28.69 39.99
N ASN A 350 11.51 28.58 38.87
CA ASN A 350 10.12 28.12 38.79
C ASN A 350 10.00 26.59 38.84
N ILE A 351 11.04 25.84 38.47
CA ILE A 351 11.02 24.37 38.48
C ILE A 351 10.68 23.85 39.90
N ARG A 352 11.25 24.48 40.95
CA ARG A 352 10.91 24.12 42.33
C ARG A 352 9.45 24.38 42.66
N LEU A 353 8.91 25.55 42.26
CA LEU A 353 7.51 25.90 42.49
C LEU A 353 6.55 24.95 41.75
N PHE A 354 6.86 24.60 40.50
CA PHE A 354 6.07 23.65 39.71
C PHE A 354 6.14 22.23 40.28
N THR A 355 7.32 21.78 40.71
CA THR A 355 7.50 20.46 41.34
C THR A 355 6.76 20.38 42.67
N ASP A 356 6.88 21.41 43.52
CA ASP A 356 6.13 21.51 44.78
C ASP A 356 4.62 21.52 44.54
N PHE A 357 4.16 22.24 43.51
CA PHE A 357 2.75 22.31 43.13
C PHE A 357 2.22 20.95 42.67
N HIS A 358 2.96 20.24 41.82
CA HIS A 358 2.65 18.88 41.36
C HIS A 358 2.55 17.89 42.51
N GLN A 359 3.51 17.93 43.44
CA GLN A 359 3.49 17.06 44.62
C GLN A 359 2.33 17.37 45.58
N LYS A 360 1.97 18.65 45.76
CA LYS A 360 0.91 19.07 46.69
C LYS A 360 -0.50 18.91 46.12
N ARG A 361 -0.67 18.92 44.79
CA ARG A 361 -1.98 18.93 44.13
C ARG A 361 -2.04 17.87 43.03
N LYS A 362 -2.56 16.67 43.33
CA LYS A 362 -2.82 15.66 42.27
C LYS A 362 -3.82 16.14 41.21
N HIS A 363 -4.78 16.97 41.59
CA HIS A 363 -5.82 17.51 40.72
C HIS A 363 -5.95 19.02 40.96
N PRO A 364 -5.04 19.84 40.41
CA PRO A 364 -5.08 21.29 40.57
C PRO A 364 -6.34 21.87 39.93
N SER A 365 -7.05 22.72 40.69
CA SER A 365 -8.18 23.49 40.17
C SER A 365 -7.69 24.63 39.27
N HIS A 366 -8.60 25.23 38.49
CA HIS A 366 -8.26 26.45 37.73
C HIS A 366 -7.72 27.58 38.62
N ALA A 367 -8.23 27.72 39.84
CA ALA A 367 -7.74 28.70 40.81
C ALA A 367 -6.30 28.39 41.28
N ASP A 368 -5.94 27.11 41.40
CA ASP A 368 -4.58 26.69 41.72
C ASP A 368 -3.61 27.11 40.59
N PHE A 369 -4.00 26.89 39.33
CA PHE A 369 -3.22 27.34 38.18
C PHE A 369 -3.08 28.87 38.11
N GLN A 370 -4.14 29.63 38.40
CA GLN A 370 -4.07 31.09 38.46
C GLN A 370 -3.14 31.58 39.58
N ASN A 371 -3.18 30.95 40.76
CA ASN A 371 -2.29 31.30 41.85
C ASN A 371 -0.82 31.01 41.51
N LEU A 372 -0.56 29.86 40.87
CA LEU A 372 0.79 29.51 40.41
C LEU A 372 1.27 30.44 39.29
N SER A 373 0.37 30.84 38.39
CA SER A 373 0.62 31.86 37.38
C SER A 373 1.03 33.20 38.02
N ARG A 374 0.31 33.67 39.04
CA ARG A 374 0.68 34.87 39.79
C ARG A 374 2.01 34.75 40.53
N GLN A 375 2.37 33.55 41.02
CA GLN A 375 3.64 33.32 41.73
C GLN A 375 4.84 33.25 40.79
N THR A 376 4.65 32.71 39.58
CA THR A 376 5.75 32.41 38.65
C THR A 376 5.88 33.42 37.50
N GLY A 377 4.88 34.27 37.30
CA GLY A 377 4.80 35.19 36.16
C GLY A 377 4.55 34.49 34.82
N ARG A 378 4.10 33.23 34.82
CA ARG A 378 3.88 32.43 33.61
C ARG A 378 2.39 32.31 33.26
N SER A 379 2.09 32.11 31.99
CA SER A 379 0.71 31.89 31.53
C SER A 379 0.14 30.60 32.11
N VAL A 380 -1.19 30.58 32.32
CA VAL A 380 -1.91 29.42 32.86
C VAL A 380 -1.79 28.21 31.93
N GLU A 381 -1.72 28.46 30.63
CA GLU A 381 -1.59 27.50 29.53
C GLU A 381 -0.26 26.77 29.59
N LEU A 382 0.84 27.51 29.81
CA LEU A 382 2.17 26.94 29.92
C LEU A 382 2.30 26.08 31.18
N ILE A 383 1.71 26.51 32.30
CA ILE A 383 1.66 25.72 33.54
C ILE A 383 0.83 24.44 33.34
N ARG A 384 -0.33 24.53 32.66
CA ARG A 384 -1.16 23.35 32.34
C ARG A 384 -0.43 22.37 31.43
N HIS A 385 0.26 22.86 30.42
CA HIS A 385 1.05 22.03 29.50
C HIS A 385 2.15 21.27 30.26
N TRP A 386 2.92 21.97 31.10
CA TRP A 386 3.91 21.33 31.98
C TRP A 386 3.29 20.28 32.91
N PHE A 387 2.09 20.55 33.45
CA PHE A 387 1.37 19.61 34.30
C PHE A 387 0.88 18.36 33.54
N SER A 388 0.45 18.52 32.28
CA SER A 388 0.08 17.40 31.40
C SER A 388 1.28 16.50 31.14
N LEU A 389 2.40 17.10 30.72
CA LEU A 389 3.66 16.37 30.46
C LEU A 389 4.13 15.58 31.69
N LYS A 390 4.00 16.15 32.89
CA LYS A 390 4.36 15.45 34.14
C LYS A 390 3.39 14.35 34.54
N ASN A 391 2.09 14.49 34.24
CA ASN A 391 1.10 13.45 34.50
C ASN A 391 1.19 12.30 33.50
N GLU A 392 1.47 12.60 32.23
CA GLU A 392 1.80 11.60 31.21
C GLU A 392 3.10 10.85 31.57
N SER A 393 4.05 11.53 32.20
CA SER A 393 5.28 10.92 32.75
C SER A 393 5.06 10.11 34.05
N GLN A 394 3.92 10.28 34.74
CA GLN A 394 3.59 9.54 35.95
C GLN A 394 2.42 8.60 35.67
N GLU A 395 2.71 7.46 35.07
CA GLU A 395 1.79 6.32 35.12
C GLU A 395 1.39 6.00 36.58
N PRO A 396 0.12 5.63 36.81
CA PRO A 396 -0.42 5.46 38.15
C PRO A 396 0.20 4.26 38.88
N GLU A 397 1.15 4.53 39.78
CA GLU A 397 1.50 3.61 40.85
C GLU A 397 0.28 3.41 41.77
N LYS A 398 -0.52 2.36 41.50
CA LYS A 398 -1.28 1.53 42.46
C LYS A 398 -2.28 0.63 41.72
N THR A 399 -1.82 -0.53 41.26
CA THR A 399 -2.29 -1.86 41.70
C THR A 399 -1.43 -2.93 41.01
N THR A 400 -0.80 -3.78 41.83
CA THR A 400 0.00 -4.97 41.45
C THR A 400 1.40 -4.67 40.89
N SER A 401 2.39 -4.82 41.77
CA SER A 401 3.81 -4.88 41.48
C SER A 401 4.15 -5.97 40.44
N VAL A 402 4.47 -5.55 39.22
CA VAL A 402 5.34 -6.30 38.32
C VAL A 402 6.59 -5.43 38.18
N SER A 403 7.72 -5.95 38.66
CA SER A 403 9.05 -5.37 38.50
C SER A 403 9.25 -4.84 37.08
N ARG A 404 9.85 -3.65 36.92
CA ARG A 404 10.35 -3.15 35.63
C ARG A 404 11.35 -4.16 35.07
N ILE A 405 10.88 -5.04 34.20
CA ILE A 405 11.69 -5.99 33.46
C ILE A 405 12.30 -5.18 32.32
N SER A 406 13.63 -5.11 32.24
CA SER A 406 14.32 -4.56 31.07
C SER A 406 13.77 -5.24 29.81
N PRO A 407 13.58 -4.50 28.69
CA PRO A 407 13.03 -5.07 27.48
C PRO A 407 13.85 -6.31 27.08
N ILE A 408 13.17 -7.45 27.03
CA ILE A 408 13.77 -8.72 26.62
C ILE A 408 13.95 -8.63 25.10
N PRO A 409 15.14 -8.97 24.54
CA PRO A 409 15.32 -9.06 23.10
C PRO A 409 14.20 -9.91 22.46
N VAL A 410 13.68 -9.51 21.30
CA VAL A 410 12.52 -10.17 20.66
C VAL A 410 12.79 -11.66 20.42
N GLU A 411 14.03 -12.03 20.14
CA GLU A 411 14.51 -13.40 19.99
C GLU A 411 14.41 -14.21 21.30
N ASP A 412 14.73 -13.60 22.43
CA ASP A 412 14.63 -14.22 23.76
C ASP A 412 13.16 -14.32 24.20
N ALA A 413 12.36 -13.28 23.92
CA ALA A 413 10.91 -13.30 24.10
C ALA A 413 10.25 -14.41 23.26
N LYS A 414 10.69 -14.59 22.01
CA LYS A 414 10.25 -15.67 21.14
C LYS A 414 10.57 -17.04 21.73
N GLN A 415 11.79 -17.26 22.21
CA GLN A 415 12.17 -18.54 22.82
C GLN A 415 11.31 -18.85 24.05
N GLN A 416 11.11 -17.87 24.93
CA GLN A 416 10.30 -18.04 26.14
C GLN A 416 8.82 -18.30 25.83
N VAL A 417 8.22 -17.56 24.89
CA VAL A 417 6.83 -17.80 24.47
C VAL A 417 6.68 -19.14 23.75
N MET A 418 7.69 -19.60 23.00
CA MET A 418 7.66 -20.91 22.36
C MET A 418 7.70 -22.05 23.40
N GLU A 419 8.43 -21.91 24.51
CA GLU A 419 8.38 -22.87 25.62
C GLU A 419 7.02 -22.84 26.35
N LEU A 420 6.44 -21.66 26.53
CA LEU A 420 5.09 -21.50 27.10
C LEU A 420 4.02 -22.13 26.20
N LEU A 421 4.12 -21.97 24.88
CA LEU A 421 3.21 -22.57 23.90
C LEU A 421 3.37 -24.10 23.80
N LYS A 422 4.54 -24.66 24.11
CA LYS A 422 4.72 -26.11 24.26
C LYS A 422 4.01 -26.65 25.51
N THR A 423 3.90 -25.84 26.57
CA THR A 423 3.22 -26.19 27.82
C THR A 423 1.70 -26.02 27.70
N ASP A 424 1.25 -24.92 27.11
CA ASP A 424 -0.15 -24.64 26.81
C ASP A 424 -0.31 -24.30 25.32
N SER A 425 -0.76 -25.29 24.54
CA SER A 425 -1.02 -25.15 23.11
C SER A 425 -2.17 -24.18 22.79
N ASN A 426 -3.07 -23.92 23.75
CA ASN A 426 -4.28 -23.11 23.56
C ASN A 426 -4.44 -22.07 24.68
N PRO A 427 -3.48 -21.13 24.82
CA PRO A 427 -3.56 -20.12 25.87
C PRO A 427 -4.79 -19.25 25.68
N SER A 428 -5.53 -19.05 26.78
CA SER A 428 -6.67 -18.14 26.81
C SER A 428 -6.25 -16.71 26.41
N VAL A 429 -7.21 -15.88 25.99
CA VAL A 429 -6.93 -14.46 25.68
C VAL A 429 -6.28 -13.74 26.86
N TYR A 430 -6.70 -14.08 28.09
CA TYR A 430 -6.10 -13.58 29.32
C TYR A 430 -4.63 -13.98 29.45
N LEU A 431 -4.30 -15.25 29.20
CA LEU A 431 -2.93 -15.75 29.29
C LEU A 431 -2.03 -15.16 28.19
N LYS A 432 -2.54 -15.01 26.96
CA LYS A 432 -1.84 -14.30 25.88
C LYS A 432 -1.56 -12.84 26.23
N ARG A 433 -2.50 -12.15 26.91
CA ARG A 433 -2.29 -10.78 27.39
C ARG A 433 -1.21 -10.73 28.46
N GLN A 434 -1.22 -11.66 29.43
CA GLN A 434 -0.16 -11.74 30.44
C GLN A 434 1.22 -11.99 29.82
N TRP A 435 1.33 -12.85 28.80
CA TRP A 435 2.59 -13.04 28.08
C TRP A 435 2.99 -11.80 27.28
N ALA A 436 2.05 -11.12 26.63
CA ALA A 436 2.29 -9.88 25.90
C ALA A 436 2.87 -8.79 26.83
N GLU A 437 2.30 -8.64 28.02
CA GLU A 437 2.76 -7.73 29.06
C GLU A 437 4.11 -8.18 29.66
N GLN A 438 4.26 -9.47 29.96
CA GLN A 438 5.49 -10.03 30.55
C GLN A 438 6.71 -9.90 29.64
N PHE A 439 6.53 -10.10 28.34
CA PHE A 439 7.63 -10.09 27.36
C PHE A 439 7.72 -8.79 26.56
N ASN A 440 6.85 -7.80 26.82
CA ASN A 440 6.74 -6.57 26.04
C ASN A 440 6.61 -6.81 24.53
N ILE A 441 5.67 -7.67 24.13
CA ILE A 441 5.39 -8.04 22.73
C ILE A 441 3.90 -7.91 22.43
N SER A 442 3.53 -7.74 21.16
CA SER A 442 2.11 -7.69 20.79
C SER A 442 1.45 -9.08 20.86
N MET A 443 0.15 -9.13 21.18
CA MET A 443 -0.63 -10.38 21.10
C MET A 443 -0.64 -11.00 19.69
N CYS A 444 -0.43 -10.17 18.66
CA CYS A 444 -0.29 -10.61 17.27
C CYS A 444 0.97 -11.48 17.09
N MET A 445 2.10 -11.09 17.68
CA MET A 445 3.34 -11.89 17.65
C MET A 445 3.13 -13.27 18.30
N ILE A 446 2.47 -13.34 19.45
CA ILE A 446 2.17 -14.60 20.13
C ILE A 446 1.30 -15.50 19.25
N SER A 447 0.29 -14.92 18.58
CA SER A 447 -0.59 -15.67 17.68
C SER A 447 0.16 -16.14 16.42
N ASN A 448 1.10 -15.35 15.91
CA ASN A 448 1.98 -15.75 14.80
C ASN A 448 2.94 -16.87 15.21
N TRP A 449 3.58 -16.80 16.37
CA TRP A 449 4.48 -17.85 16.86
C TRP A 449 3.75 -19.15 17.17
N LYS A 450 2.50 -19.05 17.65
CA LYS A 450 1.61 -20.22 17.74
C LYS A 450 1.36 -20.84 16.37
N ALA A 451 1.03 -20.04 15.35
CA ALA A 451 0.83 -20.53 13.99
C ALA A 451 2.12 -21.14 13.39
N GLU A 452 3.29 -20.58 13.72
CA GLU A 452 4.60 -21.16 13.36
C GLU A 452 4.84 -22.53 14.03
N LEU A 453 4.44 -22.68 15.30
CA LEU A 453 4.56 -23.93 16.07
C LEU A 453 3.61 -25.02 15.56
N GLU A 454 2.35 -24.66 15.28
CA GLU A 454 1.32 -25.58 14.79
C GLU A 454 1.56 -26.00 13.34
N ASN A 455 2.16 -25.13 12.52
CA ASN A 455 2.37 -25.37 11.12
C ASN A 455 3.78 -24.94 10.67
N PRO A 456 4.74 -25.89 10.58
CA PRO A 456 6.08 -25.63 10.06
C PRO A 456 6.11 -25.06 8.62
N ALA A 457 5.02 -25.18 7.85
CA ALA A 457 4.90 -24.52 6.56
C ALA A 457 4.65 -23.01 6.73
N ILE A 458 3.91 -22.57 7.75
CA ILE A 458 3.74 -21.15 8.08
C ILE A 458 5.09 -20.55 8.51
N ALA A 459 5.87 -21.26 9.33
CA ALA A 459 7.23 -20.84 9.68
C ALA A 459 8.12 -20.65 8.44
N ARG A 460 8.06 -21.58 7.47
CA ARG A 460 8.75 -21.43 6.18
C ARG A 460 8.24 -20.25 5.37
N VAL A 461 6.94 -20.03 5.29
CA VAL A 461 6.34 -18.90 4.57
C VAL A 461 6.69 -17.56 5.22
N MET A 462 6.69 -17.48 6.56
CA MET A 462 7.08 -16.27 7.30
C MET A 462 8.58 -15.98 7.16
N ALA A 463 9.43 -17.02 7.24
CA ALA A 463 10.85 -16.89 6.95
C ALA A 463 11.11 -16.43 5.52
N GLU A 464 10.38 -16.97 4.54
CA GLU A 464 10.49 -16.55 3.14
C GLU A 464 9.94 -15.14 2.91
N ARG A 465 8.86 -14.75 3.62
CA ARG A 465 8.33 -13.39 3.59
C ARG A 465 9.32 -12.40 4.18
N LYS A 466 9.96 -12.72 5.30
CA LYS A 466 11.04 -11.92 5.89
C LYS A 466 12.24 -11.80 4.95
N ARG A 467 12.61 -12.90 4.27
CA ARG A 467 13.66 -12.88 3.24
C ARG A 467 13.29 -11.98 2.07
N THR A 468 12.06 -12.08 1.56
CA THR A 468 11.61 -11.29 0.40
C THR A 468 11.36 -9.81 0.73
N SER A 469 10.87 -9.48 1.93
CA SER A 469 10.77 -8.08 2.36
C SER A 469 12.15 -7.46 2.57
N ASN A 470 13.09 -8.21 3.14
CA ASN A 470 14.47 -7.77 3.21
C ASN A 470 15.10 -7.69 1.81
N LEU A 471 14.68 -8.54 0.85
CA LEU A 471 15.18 -8.52 -0.52
C LEU A 471 14.90 -7.20 -1.25
N ASP A 472 13.70 -6.61 -1.11
CA ASP A 472 13.37 -5.34 -1.77
C ASP A 472 14.13 -4.16 -1.15
N TYR A 473 14.21 -4.11 0.19
CA TYR A 473 15.01 -3.10 0.91
C TYR A 473 16.50 -3.21 0.57
N ALA A 474 17.06 -4.41 0.66
CA ALA A 474 18.42 -4.74 0.26
C ALA A 474 18.70 -4.34 -1.19
N SER A 475 17.82 -4.72 -2.12
CA SER A 475 17.99 -4.44 -3.55
C SER A 475 17.98 -2.94 -3.83
N ARG A 476 17.17 -2.13 -3.13
CA ARG A 476 17.18 -0.67 -3.28
C ARG A 476 18.48 -0.03 -2.80
N ILE A 477 18.99 -0.44 -1.65
CA ILE A 477 20.28 0.07 -1.13
C ILE A 477 21.43 -0.35 -2.07
N LEU A 478 21.42 -1.60 -2.52
CA LEU A 478 22.42 -2.12 -3.46
C LEU A 478 22.33 -1.42 -4.83
N GLU A 479 21.14 -1.17 -5.39
CA GLU A 479 20.94 -0.37 -6.61
C GLU A 479 21.45 1.07 -6.44
N GLN A 480 21.19 1.72 -5.30
CA GLN A 480 21.67 3.08 -5.00
C GLN A 480 23.20 3.13 -4.93
N LYS A 481 23.83 2.15 -4.26
CA LYS A 481 25.29 2.02 -4.20
C LYS A 481 25.90 1.63 -5.55
N PHE A 482 25.22 0.80 -6.33
CA PHE A 482 25.62 0.41 -7.68
C PHE A 482 25.59 1.61 -8.65
N ALA A 483 24.57 2.46 -8.57
CA ALA A 483 24.45 3.65 -9.42
C ALA A 483 25.57 4.68 -9.16
N ASN A 484 26.09 4.74 -7.92
CA ASN A 484 27.18 5.64 -7.54
C ASN A 484 28.59 5.06 -7.83
N ARG A 485 28.69 3.95 -8.57
CA ARG A 485 29.95 3.24 -8.85
C ARG A 485 30.97 4.14 -9.55
N ALA A 486 31.95 4.60 -8.78
CA ALA A 486 33.32 4.69 -9.26
C ALA A 486 34.20 3.61 -8.62
N ASN A 487 34.07 3.32 -7.31
CA ASN A 487 34.79 2.23 -6.62
C ASN A 487 34.12 1.98 -5.25
N LEU A 488 33.48 0.83 -5.04
CA LEU A 488 33.10 0.43 -3.67
C LEU A 488 34.36 0.03 -2.93
N LEU A 489 34.69 0.75 -1.87
CA LEU A 489 35.81 0.38 -1.01
C LEU A 489 35.42 -0.86 -0.20
N PRO A 490 36.38 -1.71 0.21
CA PRO A 490 36.09 -2.82 1.11
C PRO A 490 35.35 -2.39 2.40
N SER A 491 35.57 -1.16 2.86
CA SER A 491 34.80 -0.57 3.98
C SER A 491 33.31 -0.39 3.66
N ASP A 492 32.96 0.01 2.44
CA ASP A 492 31.56 0.15 2.02
C ASP A 492 30.83 -1.19 2.04
N LEU A 493 31.52 -2.29 1.71
CA LEU A 493 30.94 -3.63 1.74
C LEU A 493 30.63 -4.09 3.16
N VAL A 494 31.51 -3.79 4.12
CA VAL A 494 31.29 -4.08 5.55
C VAL A 494 30.12 -3.26 6.10
N ASP A 495 30.00 -2.00 5.68
CA ASP A 495 28.87 -1.16 6.07
C ASP A 495 27.56 -1.66 5.45
N LEU A 496 27.60 -2.15 4.21
CA LEU A 496 26.44 -2.77 3.56
C LEU A 496 26.03 -4.08 4.23
N GLU A 497 26.98 -4.93 4.61
CA GLU A 497 26.71 -6.16 5.36
C GLU A 497 25.96 -5.86 6.67
N LYS A 498 26.43 -4.85 7.43
CA LYS A 498 25.75 -4.40 8.66
C LYS A 498 24.37 -3.79 8.40
N THR A 499 24.24 -3.01 7.33
CA THR A 499 23.01 -2.26 7.02
C THR A 499 21.90 -3.16 6.48
N ILE A 500 22.26 -4.14 5.66
CA ILE A 500 21.32 -4.97 4.90
C ILE A 500 21.11 -6.34 5.57
N GLY A 501 22.11 -6.82 6.31
CA GLY A 501 22.11 -8.16 6.91
C GLY A 501 22.32 -9.29 5.89
N TRP A 502 22.89 -8.98 4.73
CA TRP A 502 23.39 -9.96 3.76
C TRP A 502 24.86 -10.22 4.02
N THR A 503 25.30 -11.45 3.80
CA THR A 503 26.71 -11.81 3.89
C THR A 503 27.52 -11.10 2.81
N LEU A 504 28.80 -10.87 3.07
CA LEU A 504 29.73 -10.29 2.10
C LEU A 504 29.73 -11.04 0.75
N ASP A 505 29.55 -12.37 0.78
CA ASP A 505 29.45 -13.22 -0.41
C ASP A 505 28.18 -12.95 -1.21
N GLU A 506 27.02 -12.83 -0.55
CA GLU A 506 25.73 -12.48 -1.22
C GLU A 506 25.78 -11.09 -1.84
N ILE A 507 26.37 -10.11 -1.15
CA ILE A 507 26.55 -8.75 -1.66
C ILE A 507 27.46 -8.79 -2.90
N SER A 508 28.58 -9.53 -2.83
CA SER A 508 29.53 -9.68 -3.95
C SER A 508 28.90 -10.37 -5.15
N GLU A 509 28.16 -11.47 -4.94
CA GLU A 509 27.43 -12.19 -6.00
C GLU A 509 26.37 -11.29 -6.66
N TRP A 510 25.67 -10.47 -5.87
CA TRP A 510 24.70 -9.50 -6.40
C TRP A 510 25.40 -8.48 -7.31
N PHE A 511 26.52 -7.91 -6.87
CA PHE A 511 27.30 -6.95 -7.66
C PHE A 511 27.83 -7.57 -8.96
N GLU A 512 28.38 -8.78 -8.92
CA GLU A 512 28.82 -9.51 -10.12
C GLU A 512 27.68 -9.81 -11.08
N THR A 513 26.53 -10.26 -10.56
CA THR A 513 25.35 -10.58 -11.36
C THR A 513 24.81 -9.32 -12.04
N ARG A 514 24.79 -8.19 -11.30
CA ARG A 514 24.34 -6.91 -11.81
C ARG A 514 25.27 -6.37 -12.90
N GLU A 515 26.58 -6.53 -12.73
CA GLU A 515 27.60 -6.15 -13.73
C GLU A 515 27.47 -6.98 -15.02
N LYS A 516 27.34 -8.31 -14.91
CA LYS A 516 27.08 -9.20 -16.06
C LYS A 516 25.77 -8.83 -16.78
N LEU A 517 24.74 -8.38 -16.07
CA LEU A 517 23.49 -7.91 -16.68
C LEU A 517 23.69 -6.58 -17.42
N GLN A 518 24.50 -5.67 -16.88
CA GLN A 518 24.84 -4.41 -17.53
C GLN A 518 25.68 -4.65 -18.79
N GLU A 519 26.70 -5.50 -18.74
CA GLU A 519 27.51 -5.88 -19.90
C GLU A 519 26.67 -6.51 -21.03
N ARG A 520 25.69 -7.37 -20.67
CA ARG A 520 24.76 -7.95 -21.65
C ARG A 520 23.87 -6.89 -22.29
N ARG A 521 23.44 -5.90 -21.52
CA ARG A 521 22.63 -4.78 -22.02
C ARG A 521 23.46 -3.93 -22.99
N GLU A 522 24.67 -3.53 -22.60
CA GLU A 522 25.59 -2.76 -23.43
C GLU A 522 25.98 -3.53 -24.71
N SER A 523 26.24 -4.84 -24.62
CA SER A 523 26.50 -5.70 -25.79
C SER A 523 25.28 -5.80 -26.72
N SER A 524 24.07 -5.85 -26.16
CA SER A 524 22.83 -5.90 -26.95
C SER A 524 22.49 -4.56 -27.61
N GLU A 525 22.93 -3.44 -27.02
CA GLU A 525 22.77 -2.09 -27.56
C GLU A 525 23.83 -1.84 -28.67
N ALA A 526 25.09 -2.23 -28.45
CA ALA A 526 26.15 -2.16 -29.47
C ALA A 526 25.83 -2.99 -30.73
N GLY A 527 25.13 -4.13 -30.58
CA GLY A 527 24.68 -4.94 -31.71
C GLY A 527 23.58 -4.31 -32.57
N ARG A 528 22.80 -3.35 -32.04
CA ARG A 528 21.73 -2.67 -32.79
C ARG A 528 22.26 -1.59 -33.73
N ASP A 529 23.40 -0.99 -33.41
CA ASP A 529 23.97 0.10 -34.20
C ASP A 529 24.54 -0.36 -35.55
N PHE A 530 24.95 -1.63 -35.68
CA PHE A 530 25.38 -2.19 -36.97
C PHE A 530 24.21 -2.47 -37.93
N SER A 531 23.01 -2.78 -37.44
CA SER A 531 21.84 -3.05 -38.29
C SER A 531 21.24 -1.78 -38.90
N SER A 532 21.32 -0.65 -38.19
CA SER A 532 20.78 0.63 -38.66
C SER A 532 21.60 1.29 -39.80
N ARG A 533 22.87 0.90 -40.02
CA ARG A 533 23.71 1.38 -41.14
C ARG A 533 23.60 0.53 -42.42
N SER A 534 23.29 -0.77 -42.35
CA SER A 534 23.22 -1.69 -43.50
C SER A 534 21.86 -1.66 -44.24
N ILE A 535 20.73 -1.41 -43.56
CA ILE A 535 19.39 -1.37 -44.20
C ILE A 535 19.12 0.01 -44.81
N LYS A 536 19.73 1.06 -44.24
CA LYS A 536 19.90 2.36 -44.91
C LYS A 536 20.80 2.28 -46.18
N GLN A 537 21.54 1.19 -46.41
CA GLN A 537 22.26 0.89 -47.68
C GLN A 537 21.40 0.07 -48.68
N GLU A 538 20.46 -0.76 -48.23
CA GLU A 538 19.51 -1.52 -49.10
C GLU A 538 18.41 -0.60 -49.68
N ILE A 539 18.05 0.47 -48.96
CA ILE A 539 17.27 1.63 -49.45
C ILE A 539 18.00 2.40 -50.59
N ILE A 540 19.34 2.37 -50.68
CA ILE A 540 20.13 3.03 -51.77
C ILE A 540 20.39 2.06 -52.95
N THR A 541 20.12 0.76 -52.80
CA THR A 541 20.36 -0.29 -53.83
C THR A 541 19.05 -0.85 -54.45
N ILE A 542 17.88 -0.43 -53.97
CA ILE A 542 16.52 -0.69 -54.53
C ILE A 542 15.86 0.62 -55.04
N GLU A 543 16.40 1.78 -54.64
CA GLU A 543 16.69 2.88 -55.60
C GLU A 543 17.74 2.42 -56.62
#